data_AF-A0A735Z1X8-F1
#
_entry.id   AF-A0A735Z1X8-F1
#
_cell.length_a   1.000
_cell.length_b   1.000
_cell.length_c   1.000
_cell.angle_alpha   90.00
_cell.angle_beta   90.00
_cell.angle_gamma   90.00
#
_symmetry.space_group_name_H-M   'P 1'
#
loop_
_entity.id
_entity.type
_entity.pdbx_description
1 polymer ?
#
loop_
_entity_poly.entity_id
_entity_poly.type
_entity_poly.pdbx_seq_one_letter_code
_entity_poly.pdbx_strand_id
1 'polypeptide(L)' 'EQNSTGNPFSAHMLCEQRAIQEITYELLQSQQHVSNKDIIAKLIEKLETEKDVVQLDIYRNALEAVLFQTPDDI' A
#
# COMPACT_ATOMS: atom_id res chain seq x y z
N GLU A 1 -17.31 0.82 -30.09
CA GLU A 1 -16.27 0.42 -29.13
C GLU A 1 -16.34 1.27 -27.87
N GLN A 2 -16.29 0.63 -26.69
CA GLN A 2 -16.15 1.31 -25.40
C GLN A 2 -14.69 1.77 -25.27
N ASN A 3 -14.40 2.98 -25.72
CA ASN A 3 -13.11 3.63 -25.47
C ASN A 3 -13.09 4.12 -24.03
N SER A 4 -12.84 3.19 -23.10
CA SER A 4 -12.49 3.52 -21.72
C SER A 4 -11.12 4.18 -21.76
N THR A 5 -11.10 5.50 -21.55
CA THR A 5 -9.90 6.25 -21.22
C THR A 5 -9.23 5.55 -20.03
N GLY A 6 -8.23 4.72 -20.33
CA GLY A 6 -7.37 4.11 -19.33
C GLY A 6 -6.61 5.22 -18.65
N ASN A 7 -7.19 5.75 -17.58
CA ASN A 7 -6.57 6.80 -16.80
C ASN A 7 -5.31 6.17 -16.20
N PRO A 8 -4.09 6.63 -16.54
CA PRO A 8 -2.86 6.01 -16.03
C PRO A 8 -2.78 6.09 -14.50
N PHE A 9 -3.48 7.06 -13.90
CA PHE A 9 -3.69 7.18 -12.46
C PHE A 9 -4.41 5.97 -11.83
N SER A 10 -5.28 5.28 -12.57
CA SER A 10 -5.97 4.09 -12.07
C SER A 10 -5.05 2.87 -11.97
N ALA A 11 -4.04 2.76 -12.83
CA ALA A 11 -3.08 1.65 -12.78
C ALA A 11 -2.16 1.77 -11.56
N HIS A 12 -1.78 3.00 -11.21
CA HIS A 12 -1.05 3.29 -9.98
C HIS A 12 -1.89 2.89 -8.78
N MET A 13 -3.14 3.40 -8.71
CA MET A 13 -4.09 3.11 -7.63
C MET A 13 -4.27 1.61 -7.32
N LEU A 14 -4.28 0.79 -8.36
CA LEU A 14 -4.37 -0.66 -8.23
C LEU A 14 -3.09 -1.29 -7.67
N CYS A 15 -1.91 -0.73 -7.96
CA CYS A 15 -0.64 -1.23 -7.44
C CYS A 15 -0.50 -0.96 -5.95
N GLU A 16 -0.74 0.26 -5.46
CA GLU A 16 -0.64 0.51 -4.02
C GLU A 16 -1.69 -0.30 -3.24
N GLN A 17 -2.92 -0.40 -3.75
CA GLN A 17 -3.98 -1.17 -3.10
C GLN A 17 -3.62 -2.65 -3.04
N ARG A 18 -3.01 -3.19 -4.10
CA ARG A 18 -2.52 -4.56 -4.13
C ARG A 18 -1.39 -4.77 -3.12
N ALA A 19 -0.45 -3.84 -3.01
CA ALA A 19 0.62 -3.90 -2.02
C ALA A 19 0.08 -3.90 -0.59
N ILE A 20 -0.90 -3.04 -0.28
CA ILE A 20 -1.57 -3.01 1.03
C ILE A 20 -2.26 -4.35 1.31
N GLN A 21 -3.00 -4.89 0.34
CA GLN A 21 -3.71 -6.18 0.49
C GLN A 21 -2.72 -7.32 0.72
N GLU A 22 -1.61 -7.37 -0.02
CA GLU A 22 -0.57 -8.39 0.15
C GLU A 22 0.04 -8.32 1.55
N ILE A 23 0.43 -7.12 1.98
CA ILE A 23 1.00 -6.89 3.32
C ILE A 23 -0.01 -7.24 4.41
N THR A 24 -1.27 -6.85 4.23
CA THR A 24 -2.34 -7.17 5.20
C THR A 24 -2.53 -8.69 5.30
N TYR A 25 -2.47 -9.41 4.18
CA TYR A 25 -2.57 -10.87 4.17
C TYR A 25 -1.34 -11.54 4.80
N GLU A 26 -0.13 -11.01 4.56
CA GLU A 26 1.10 -11.49 5.19
C GLU A 26 1.05 -11.30 6.72
N LEU A 27 0.56 -10.14 7.17
CA LEU A 27 0.37 -9.84 8.58
C LEU A 27 -0.74 -10.71 9.20
N LEU A 28 -1.87 -10.93 8.51
CA LEU A 28 -2.96 -11.82 8.97
C LEU A 28 -2.50 -13.26 9.18
N GLN A 29 -1.49 -13.72 8.45
CA GLN A 29 -0.89 -15.04 8.64
C GLN A 29 -0.01 -15.12 9.90
N SER A 30 0.60 -14.01 10.31
CA SER A 30 1.46 -13.94 11.50
C SER A 30 0.73 -13.50 12.77
N GLN A 31 -0.36 -12.75 12.64
CA GLN A 31 -1.15 -12.22 13.76
C GLN A 31 -2.65 -12.29 13.51
N GLN A 32 -3.42 -12.50 14.57
CA GLN A 32 -4.89 -12.66 14.49
C GLN A 32 -5.60 -11.36 14.10
N HIS A 33 -4.99 -10.20 14.32
CA HIS A 33 -5.58 -8.89 14.03
C HIS A 33 -4.51 -7.99 13.41
N VAL A 34 -4.83 -7.39 12.25
CA VAL A 34 -3.92 -6.46 11.58
C VAL A 34 -4.46 -5.06 11.73
N SER A 35 -3.69 -4.19 12.38
CA SER A 35 -4.03 -2.78 12.51
C SER A 35 -3.31 -1.96 11.45
N ASN A 36 -3.80 -0.76 11.16
CA ASN A 36 -3.13 0.14 10.22
C ASN A 36 -1.68 0.42 10.63
N LYS A 37 -1.39 0.48 11.94
CA LYS A 37 -0.02 0.58 12.47
C LYS A 37 0.88 -0.59 12.03
N ASP A 38 0.36 -1.81 12.01
CA ASP A 38 1.13 -2.99 11.56
C ASP A 38 1.43 -2.93 10.06
N ILE A 39 0.43 -2.50 9.27
CA ILE A 39 0.58 -2.30 7.82
C ILE A 39 1.62 -1.21 7.56
N ILE A 40 1.55 -0.08 8.28
CA ILE A 40 2.51 1.02 8.21
C ILE A 40 3.92 0.53 8.56
N ALA A 41 4.08 -0.17 9.68
CA ALA A 41 5.38 -0.70 10.10
C ALA A 41 5.98 -1.61 9.02
N LYS A 42 5.17 -2.51 8.47
CA LYS A 42 5.59 -3.44 7.43
C LYS A 42 5.93 -2.76 6.11
N LEU A 43 5.17 -1.74 5.72
CA LEU A 43 5.46 -0.90 4.55
C LEU A 43 6.79 -0.16 4.71
N ILE A 44 7.10 0.36 5.90
CA ILE A 44 8.38 1.00 6.19
C ILE A 44 9.52 -0.02 6.09
N GLU A 45 9.39 -1.21 6.67
CA GLU A 45 10.41 -2.27 6.53
C GLU A 45 10.67 -2.64 5.06
N LYS A 46 9.61 -2.74 4.25
CA LYS A 46 9.74 -2.97 2.80
C LYS A 46 10.43 -1.79 2.12
N LEU A 47 10.09 -0.56 2.46
CA LEU A 47 10.75 0.65 1.93
C LEU A 47 12.25 0.74 2.27
N GLU A 48 12.67 0.23 3.43
CA GLU A 48 14.08 0.23 3.84
C GLU A 48 14.90 -0.89 3.20
N THR A 49 14.25 -2.01 2.85
CA THR A 49 14.90 -3.19 2.26
C THR A 49 14.85 -3.21 0.73
N GLU A 50 13.86 -2.55 0.15
CA GLU A 50 13.62 -2.51 -1.28
C GLU A 50 14.59 -1.55 -1.98
N LYS A 51 15.10 -1.96 -3.15
CA LYS A 51 16.07 -1.18 -3.94
C LYS A 51 15.49 -0.71 -5.27
N ASP A 52 14.36 -1.26 -5.67
CA ASP A 52 13.68 -0.90 -6.89
C ASP A 52 12.86 0.38 -6.69
N VAL A 53 13.16 1.41 -7.49
CA VAL A 53 12.54 2.73 -7.35
C VAL A 53 11.04 2.73 -7.66
N VAL A 54 10.56 1.79 -8.47
CA VAL A 54 9.14 1.67 -8.83
C VAL A 54 8.37 1.01 -7.69
N GLN A 55 8.88 -0.08 -7.13
CA GLN A 55 8.34 -0.69 -5.90
C GLN A 55 8.35 0.29 -4.73
N LEU A 56 9.45 1.03 -4.53
CA LEU A 56 9.52 2.05 -3.49
C LEU A 56 8.43 3.11 -3.66
N ASP A 57 8.16 3.53 -4.89
CA ASP A 57 7.07 4.47 -5.16
C ASP A 57 5.71 3.86 -4.82
N ILE A 58 5.45 2.60 -5.20
CA ILE A 58 4.21 1.88 -4.86
C ILE A 58 4.03 1.76 -3.34
N TYR A 59 5.08 1.39 -2.61
CA TYR A 59 5.04 1.28 -1.16
C TYR A 59 4.86 2.64 -0.48
N ARG A 60 5.41 3.73 -1.02
CA ARG A 60 5.16 5.10 -0.53
C ARG A 60 3.70 5.50 -0.73
N ASN A 61 3.15 5.32 -1.93
CA ASN A 61 1.75 5.62 -2.21
C ASN A 61 0.81 4.76 -1.35
N ALA A 62 1.15 3.48 -1.13
CA ALA A 62 0.43 2.60 -0.22
C ALA A 62 0.44 3.11 1.22
N LEU A 63 1.61 3.56 1.70
CA LEU A 63 1.76 4.13 3.03
C LEU A 63 0.92 5.40 3.18
N GLU A 64 0.98 6.31 2.21
CA GLU A 64 0.17 7.53 2.21
C GLU A 64 -1.33 7.22 2.19
N ALA A 65 -1.77 6.22 1.42
CA ALA A 65 -3.17 5.80 1.39
C ALA A 65 -3.64 5.25 2.74
N VAL A 66 -2.84 4.41 3.39
CA VAL A 66 -3.16 3.87 4.73
C VAL A 66 -3.15 5.00 5.77
N LEU A 67 -2.20 5.92 5.69
CA LEU A 67 -2.12 7.10 6.56
C LEU A 67 -3.31 8.04 6.38
N PHE A 68 -3.77 8.27 5.15
CA PHE A 68 -4.96 9.08 4.87
C PHE A 68 -6.24 8.41 5.36
N GLN A 69 -6.25 7.07 5.41
CA GLN A 69 -7.37 6.27 5.87
C GLN A 69 -7.39 6.06 7.39
N THR A 70 -6.26 6.20 8.08
CA THR A 70 -6.19 6.44 9.52
C THR A 70 -6.40 7.92 9.80
N PRO A 71 -7.58 8.37 10.25
CA PRO A 71 -7.70 9.70 10.83
C PRO A 71 -6.96 9.70 12.19
N ASP A 72 -5.65 9.69 12.17
CA ASP A 72 -4.84 10.08 13.33
C ASP A 72 -4.85 11.61 13.36
N ASP A 73 -5.83 12.13 14.10
CA ASP A 73 -5.90 13.42 14.81
C ASP A 73 -4.77 14.44 14.49
N ILE A 74 -5.16 15.58 13.89
CA ILE A 74 -4.46 16.87 14.09
C ILE A 74 -4.69 17.34 15.54
#